data_AF-Q9CIS3-F1
#
_entry.id   AF-Q9CIS3-F1
#
_cell.length_a   1.000
_cell.length_b   1.000
_cell.length_c   1.000
_cell.angle_alpha   90.00
_cell.angle_beta   90.00
_cell.angle_gamma   90.00
#
_symmetry.space_group_name_H-M   'P 1'
#
loop_
_entity.id
_entity.type
_entity.pdbx_description
1 polymer ?
#
loop_
_entity_poly.entity_id
_entity_poly.type
_entity_poly.pdbx_seq_one_letter_code
_entity_poly.pdbx_strand_id
1 'polypeptide(L)'
;MKQRRLKSKGAKKAFWKLTLLIGALLIVVAGVGTYYYDQGVQKQKIAYEKQVDEARNAKDKAYDSRKANDIEQAHKLIDKLHVKDKTSLDKSMSQLTNYLSEIDKVNQIVAKAHENISEEGIKSSEEALELLKAPYEKSDKEALAKQVNADKQILIERQKEAELIANVQNQYANKKLIALTFDDGPNPNTTPQLLKIFSDAQVPATFFALGKQAQACPQIIKEEADRGNEVASHTWDHKDLVTLSPDQQKQEIESANQLINKITGKNVTLFRPPYGSYNKSVLSQTNLSAVNWTVDTNDWRYRTSAPVVQNVSTYAHDGAIILMHDIHQWSVDAVPQIIKNLKAQGYTFVTVSTLLTVQDGGAKAQQVYFGR
;
A
#
# COMPACT_ATOMS: atom_id res chain seq x y z
N MET A 1 -130.75 -36.54 -7.26
CA MET A 1 -129.34 -37.02 -7.25
C MET A 1 -128.73 -36.90 -8.64
N LYS A 2 -127.75 -36.02 -8.84
CA LYS A 2 -126.58 -36.23 -9.74
C LYS A 2 -125.68 -34.97 -9.73
N GLN A 3 -124.45 -35.16 -9.24
CA GLN A 3 -123.35 -34.21 -9.25
C GLN A 3 -122.96 -33.82 -10.68
N ARG A 4 -122.64 -32.54 -10.91
CA ARG A 4 -121.88 -32.08 -12.10
C ARG A 4 -120.51 -31.58 -11.67
N ARG A 5 -119.49 -32.30 -12.13
CA ARG A 5 -118.05 -31.95 -12.12
C ARG A 5 -117.80 -30.62 -12.85
N LEU A 6 -117.09 -29.69 -12.21
CA LEU A 6 -116.38 -28.59 -12.90
C LEU A 6 -114.85 -28.75 -12.75
N LYS A 7 -114.20 -28.57 -13.90
CA LYS A 7 -112.84 -28.96 -14.30
C LYS A 7 -111.70 -28.23 -13.56
N SER A 8 -110.75 -29.01 -13.04
CA SER A 8 -109.37 -28.62 -12.72
C SER A 8 -108.54 -28.46 -14.00
N LYS A 9 -108.46 -27.24 -14.56
CA LYS A 9 -107.52 -26.90 -15.66
C LYS A 9 -106.57 -25.74 -15.34
N GLY A 10 -106.78 -25.00 -14.24
CA GLY A 10 -105.90 -23.89 -13.82
C GLY A 10 -104.63 -24.34 -13.07
N ALA A 11 -104.71 -25.41 -12.28
CA ALA A 11 -103.63 -25.82 -11.37
C ALA A 11 -102.39 -26.39 -12.10
N LYS A 12 -102.56 -27.14 -13.20
CA LYS A 12 -101.43 -27.76 -13.93
C LYS A 12 -100.58 -26.76 -14.72
N LYS A 13 -101.20 -25.68 -15.25
CA LYS A 13 -100.47 -24.61 -15.97
C LYS A 13 -99.71 -23.69 -15.01
N ALA A 14 -100.26 -23.43 -13.82
CA ALA A 14 -99.59 -22.69 -12.77
C ALA A 14 -98.39 -23.47 -12.20
N PHE A 15 -98.54 -24.78 -11.99
CA PHE A 15 -97.46 -25.63 -11.50
C PHE A 15 -96.26 -25.67 -12.46
N TRP A 16 -96.49 -25.86 -13.77
CA TRP A 16 -95.42 -25.87 -14.79
C TRP A 16 -94.72 -24.50 -14.95
N LYS A 17 -95.45 -23.39 -14.86
CA LYS A 17 -94.85 -22.04 -14.87
C LYS A 17 -94.00 -21.80 -13.63
N LEU A 18 -94.43 -22.27 -12.46
CA LEU A 18 -93.69 -22.14 -11.22
C LEU A 18 -92.42 -23.00 -11.23
N THR A 19 -92.47 -24.22 -11.78
CA THR A 19 -91.27 -25.08 -11.92
C THR A 19 -90.26 -24.50 -12.92
N LEU A 20 -90.72 -23.93 -14.04
CA LEU A 20 -89.84 -23.22 -14.99
C LEU A 20 -89.21 -21.96 -14.39
N LEU A 21 -89.96 -21.18 -13.60
CA LEU A 21 -89.44 -20.01 -12.90
C LEU A 21 -88.42 -20.39 -11.81
N ILE A 22 -88.67 -21.44 -11.04
CA ILE A 22 -87.74 -21.94 -10.02
C ILE A 22 -86.47 -22.52 -10.68
N GLY A 23 -86.62 -23.26 -11.78
CA GLY A 23 -85.48 -23.79 -12.56
C GLY A 23 -84.61 -22.68 -13.16
N ALA A 24 -85.24 -21.63 -13.74
CA ALA A 24 -84.52 -20.47 -14.26
C ALA A 24 -83.81 -19.68 -13.15
N LEU A 25 -84.45 -19.52 -11.99
CA LEU A 25 -83.86 -18.85 -10.82
C LEU A 25 -82.64 -19.64 -10.28
N LEU A 26 -82.73 -20.97 -10.22
CA LEU A 26 -81.62 -21.82 -9.80
C LEU A 26 -80.42 -21.76 -10.77
N ILE A 27 -80.68 -21.69 -12.08
CA ILE A 27 -79.62 -21.53 -13.10
C ILE A 27 -78.95 -20.16 -12.99
N VAL A 28 -79.72 -19.08 -12.77
CA VAL A 28 -79.16 -17.73 -12.57
C VAL A 28 -78.36 -17.64 -11.26
N VAL A 29 -78.86 -18.21 -10.17
CA VAL A 29 -78.14 -18.24 -8.88
C VAL A 29 -76.85 -19.07 -8.97
N ALA A 30 -76.86 -20.20 -9.67
CA ALA A 30 -75.66 -21.00 -9.92
C ALA A 30 -74.66 -20.27 -10.84
N GLY A 31 -75.13 -19.60 -11.90
CA GLY A 31 -74.30 -18.80 -12.81
C GLY A 31 -73.67 -17.57 -12.15
N VAL A 32 -74.42 -16.88 -11.30
CA VAL A 32 -73.92 -15.73 -10.52
C VAL A 32 -72.95 -16.21 -9.43
N GLY A 33 -73.26 -17.31 -8.73
CA GLY A 33 -72.37 -17.90 -7.74
C GLY A 33 -71.03 -18.37 -8.32
N THR A 34 -71.06 -19.00 -9.50
CA THR A 34 -69.84 -19.40 -10.23
C THR A 34 -69.05 -18.20 -10.76
N TYR A 35 -69.71 -17.14 -11.26
CA TYR A 35 -69.05 -15.90 -11.68
C TYR A 35 -68.33 -15.18 -10.51
N TYR A 36 -68.98 -15.04 -9.35
CA TYR A 36 -68.35 -14.42 -8.17
C TYR A 36 -67.24 -15.31 -7.59
N TYR A 37 -67.40 -16.63 -7.65
CA TYR A 37 -66.36 -17.58 -7.28
C TYR A 37 -65.12 -17.43 -8.18
N ASP A 38 -65.31 -17.38 -9.50
CA ASP A 38 -64.22 -17.24 -10.48
C ASP A 38 -63.51 -15.88 -10.34
N GLN A 39 -64.26 -14.79 -10.16
CA GLN A 39 -63.71 -13.46 -9.84
C GLN A 39 -62.91 -13.45 -8.52
N GLY A 40 -63.37 -14.17 -7.50
CA GLY A 40 -62.66 -14.33 -6.24
C GLY A 40 -61.34 -15.09 -6.39
N VAL A 41 -61.35 -16.18 -7.16
CA VAL A 41 -60.17 -16.99 -7.48
C VAL A 41 -59.15 -16.17 -8.28
N GLN A 42 -59.57 -15.39 -9.27
CA GLN A 42 -58.68 -14.50 -10.04
C GLN A 42 -58.03 -13.43 -9.17
N LYS A 43 -58.78 -12.79 -8.26
CA LYS A 43 -58.22 -11.81 -7.32
C LYS A 43 -57.19 -12.42 -6.38
N GLN A 44 -57.45 -13.63 -5.87
CA GLN A 44 -56.50 -14.35 -5.02
C GLN A 44 -55.23 -14.73 -5.79
N LYS A 45 -55.35 -15.13 -7.06
CA LYS A 45 -54.21 -15.45 -7.93
C LYS A 45 -53.32 -14.22 -8.16
N ILE A 46 -53.90 -13.07 -8.53
CA ILE A 46 -53.16 -11.81 -8.73
C ILE A 46 -52.47 -11.36 -7.44
N ALA A 47 -53.17 -11.46 -6.30
CA ALA A 47 -52.61 -11.10 -5.01
C ALA A 47 -51.41 -11.99 -4.63
N TYR A 48 -51.48 -13.29 -4.94
CA TYR A 48 -50.38 -14.22 -4.71
C TYR A 48 -49.20 -13.97 -5.66
N GLU A 49 -49.45 -13.71 -6.94
CA GLU A 49 -48.40 -13.36 -7.90
C GLU A 49 -47.62 -12.12 -7.45
N LYS A 50 -48.31 -11.09 -6.91
CA LYS A 50 -47.66 -9.92 -6.32
C LYS A 50 -46.75 -10.28 -5.14
N GLN A 51 -47.16 -11.22 -4.27
CA GLN A 51 -46.33 -11.67 -3.15
C GLN A 51 -45.07 -12.40 -3.64
N VAL A 52 -45.17 -13.18 -4.71
CA VAL A 52 -44.01 -13.84 -5.33
C VAL A 52 -43.02 -12.80 -5.87
N ASP A 53 -43.51 -11.75 -6.54
CA ASP A 53 -42.65 -10.70 -7.07
C ASP A 53 -42.01 -9.85 -5.95
N GLU A 54 -42.74 -9.56 -4.87
CA GLU A 54 -42.18 -8.91 -3.69
C GLU A 54 -41.04 -9.74 -3.06
N ALA A 55 -41.21 -11.06 -2.97
CA ALA A 55 -40.18 -11.97 -2.47
C ALA A 55 -38.95 -12.04 -3.40
N ARG A 56 -39.15 -12.04 -4.73
CA ARG A 56 -38.06 -11.98 -5.72
C ARG A 56 -37.25 -10.69 -5.58
N ASN A 57 -37.93 -9.55 -5.52
CA ASN A 57 -37.29 -8.25 -5.37
C ASN A 57 -36.52 -8.14 -4.04
N ALA A 58 -37.07 -8.71 -2.95
CA ALA A 58 -36.36 -8.76 -1.67
C ALA A 58 -35.11 -9.65 -1.74
N LYS A 59 -35.18 -10.80 -2.43
CA LYS A 59 -34.02 -11.66 -2.68
C LYS A 59 -32.97 -10.92 -3.53
N ASP A 60 -33.36 -10.24 -4.60
CA ASP A 60 -32.42 -9.45 -5.42
C ASP A 60 -31.76 -8.34 -4.60
N LYS A 61 -32.54 -7.60 -3.80
CA LYS A 61 -32.02 -6.60 -2.87
C LYS A 61 -31.03 -7.20 -1.86
N ALA A 62 -31.28 -8.40 -1.34
CA ALA A 62 -30.38 -9.08 -0.42
C ALA A 62 -29.05 -9.47 -1.09
N TYR A 63 -29.09 -9.90 -2.36
CA TYR A 63 -27.89 -10.18 -3.16
C TYR A 63 -27.06 -8.91 -3.41
N ASP A 64 -27.73 -7.80 -3.74
CA ASP A 64 -27.08 -6.51 -4.01
C ASP A 64 -26.50 -5.88 -2.74
N SER A 65 -27.27 -5.89 -1.65
CA SER A 65 -26.88 -5.19 -0.42
C SER A 65 -26.00 -6.03 0.50
N ARG A 66 -26.16 -7.36 0.46
CA ARG A 66 -25.50 -8.34 1.35
C ARG A 66 -25.74 -8.06 2.85
N LYS A 67 -26.76 -7.28 3.20
CA LYS A 67 -27.05 -6.88 4.59
C LYS A 67 -27.93 -7.91 5.28
N ALA A 68 -27.62 -8.19 6.56
CA ALA A 68 -28.38 -9.12 7.39
C ALA A 68 -29.88 -8.81 7.44
N ASN A 69 -30.25 -7.52 7.51
CA ASN A 69 -31.65 -7.09 7.54
C ASN A 69 -32.41 -7.36 6.23
N ASP A 70 -31.76 -7.18 5.08
CA ASP A 70 -32.36 -7.45 3.77
C ASP A 70 -32.47 -8.95 3.52
N ILE A 71 -31.49 -9.74 3.99
CA ILE A 71 -31.53 -11.21 3.98
C ILE A 71 -32.68 -11.73 4.84
N GLU A 72 -32.83 -11.23 6.07
CA GLU A 72 -33.93 -11.59 6.98
C GLU A 72 -35.28 -11.23 6.37
N GLN A 73 -35.40 -10.04 5.78
CA GLN A 73 -36.62 -9.59 5.12
C GLN A 73 -36.97 -10.47 3.90
N ALA A 74 -35.98 -10.89 3.12
CA ALA A 74 -36.18 -11.82 2.00
C ALA A 74 -36.73 -13.16 2.50
N HIS A 75 -36.11 -13.77 3.52
CA HIS A 75 -36.60 -15.01 4.13
C HIS A 75 -38.05 -14.87 4.61
N LYS A 76 -38.38 -13.78 5.32
CA LYS A 76 -39.74 -13.52 5.82
C LYS A 76 -40.80 -13.44 4.72
N LEU A 77 -40.45 -12.95 3.53
CA LEU A 77 -41.37 -12.87 2.39
C LEU A 77 -41.46 -14.22 1.66
N ILE A 78 -40.33 -14.90 1.48
CA ILE A 78 -40.24 -16.23 0.87
C ILE A 78 -41.02 -17.28 1.68
N ASP A 79 -40.97 -17.21 3.02
CA ASP A 79 -41.65 -18.13 3.93
C ASP A 79 -43.19 -18.11 3.80
N LYS A 80 -43.76 -17.04 3.26
CA LYS A 80 -45.21 -16.92 3.03
C LYS A 80 -45.69 -17.58 1.73
N LEU A 81 -44.77 -17.99 0.87
CA LEU A 81 -45.09 -18.52 -0.44
C LEU A 81 -45.47 -20.00 -0.39
N HIS A 82 -46.19 -20.45 -1.42
CA HIS A 82 -46.44 -21.86 -1.63
C HIS A 82 -45.13 -22.58 -2.01
N VAL A 83 -44.98 -23.83 -1.58
CA VAL A 83 -43.76 -24.66 -1.74
C VAL A 83 -43.19 -24.57 -3.16
N LYS A 84 -44.04 -24.66 -4.18
CA LYS A 84 -43.66 -24.60 -5.60
C LYS A 84 -42.83 -23.36 -5.98
N ASP A 85 -43.12 -22.19 -5.40
CA ASP A 85 -42.46 -20.91 -5.70
C ASP A 85 -41.36 -20.62 -4.69
N LYS A 86 -41.50 -21.14 -3.47
CA LYS A 86 -40.54 -21.02 -2.37
C LYS A 86 -39.21 -21.74 -2.67
N THR A 87 -39.25 -22.96 -3.19
CA THR A 87 -38.06 -23.83 -3.31
C THR A 87 -36.88 -23.20 -4.06
N SER A 88 -37.13 -22.52 -5.18
CA SER A 88 -36.04 -21.88 -5.95
C SER A 88 -35.48 -20.64 -5.24
N LEU A 89 -36.33 -19.90 -4.53
CA LEU A 89 -35.93 -18.70 -3.78
C LEU A 89 -35.14 -19.09 -2.53
N ASP A 90 -35.58 -20.10 -1.79
CA ASP A 90 -34.84 -20.67 -0.66
C ASP A 90 -33.44 -21.14 -1.09
N LYS A 91 -33.35 -21.87 -2.21
CA LYS A 91 -32.05 -22.30 -2.76
C LYS A 91 -31.14 -21.10 -3.05
N SER A 92 -31.70 -20.03 -3.63
CA SER A 92 -30.94 -18.81 -3.90
C SER A 92 -30.49 -18.13 -2.60
N MET A 93 -31.34 -18.07 -1.57
CA MET A 93 -30.95 -17.51 -0.28
C MET A 93 -29.90 -18.35 0.44
N SER A 94 -29.98 -19.68 0.39
CA SER A 94 -28.93 -20.56 0.91
C SER A 94 -27.60 -20.37 0.19
N GLN A 95 -27.61 -20.18 -1.13
CA GLN A 95 -26.40 -19.85 -1.90
C GLN A 95 -25.79 -18.53 -1.44
N LEU A 96 -26.60 -17.48 -1.25
CA LEU A 96 -26.13 -16.20 -0.74
C LEU A 96 -25.52 -16.32 0.66
N THR A 97 -26.19 -17.01 1.60
CA THR A 97 -25.69 -17.17 2.97
C THR A 97 -24.38 -17.98 3.02
N ASN A 98 -24.28 -19.05 2.22
CA ASN A 98 -23.05 -19.83 2.11
C ASN A 98 -21.89 -18.97 1.56
N TYR A 99 -22.17 -18.24 0.48
CA TYR A 99 -21.21 -17.30 -0.10
C TYR A 99 -20.74 -16.26 0.91
N LEU A 100 -21.65 -15.63 1.65
CA LEU A 100 -21.29 -14.62 2.65
C LEU A 100 -20.42 -15.20 3.77
N SER A 101 -20.63 -16.47 4.13
CA SER A 101 -19.74 -17.17 5.07
C SER A 101 -18.37 -17.48 4.47
N GLU A 102 -18.30 -17.90 3.21
CA GLU A 102 -17.05 -18.21 2.52
C GLU A 102 -16.22 -16.94 2.29
N ILE A 103 -16.83 -15.86 1.79
CA ILE A 103 -16.14 -14.60 1.54
C ILE A 103 -15.66 -13.94 2.84
N ASP A 104 -16.41 -14.03 3.95
CA ASP A 104 -15.98 -13.55 5.26
C ASP A 104 -14.71 -14.28 5.74
N LYS A 105 -14.67 -15.61 5.61
CA LYS A 105 -13.48 -16.41 5.95
C LYS A 105 -12.27 -16.03 5.09
N VAL A 106 -12.46 -15.89 3.78
CA VAL A 106 -11.37 -15.50 2.86
C VAL A 106 -10.88 -14.09 3.20
N ASN A 107 -11.79 -13.14 3.45
CA ASN A 107 -11.45 -11.78 3.86
C ASN A 107 -10.60 -11.78 5.14
N GLN A 108 -10.96 -12.57 6.15
CA GLN A 108 -10.19 -12.66 7.40
C GLN A 108 -8.78 -13.20 7.16
N ILE A 109 -8.62 -14.22 6.31
CA ILE A 109 -7.31 -14.79 5.97
C ILE A 109 -6.46 -13.75 5.23
N VAL A 110 -7.00 -13.12 4.20
CA VAL A 110 -6.30 -12.10 3.41
C VAL A 110 -5.94 -10.89 4.27
N ALA A 111 -6.85 -10.41 5.11
CA ALA A 111 -6.58 -9.29 6.02
C ALA A 111 -5.46 -9.61 7.01
N LYS A 112 -5.48 -10.80 7.62
CA LYS A 112 -4.43 -11.26 8.53
C LYS A 112 -3.07 -11.39 7.83
N ALA A 113 -3.06 -11.91 6.60
CA ALA A 113 -1.85 -12.01 5.80
C ALA A 113 -1.31 -10.64 5.37
N HIS A 114 -2.19 -9.67 5.11
CA HIS A 114 -1.82 -8.31 4.76
C HIS A 114 -1.17 -7.56 5.95
N GLU A 115 -1.66 -7.77 7.17
CA GLU A 115 -1.06 -7.19 8.39
C GLU A 115 0.39 -7.66 8.61
N ASN A 116 0.69 -8.91 8.25
CA ASN A 116 2.03 -9.48 8.36
C ASN A 116 2.41 -10.30 7.12
N ILE A 117 2.82 -9.57 6.08
CA ILE A 117 3.21 -10.14 4.78
C ILE A 117 4.37 -11.13 4.97
N SER A 118 4.10 -12.40 4.67
CA SER A 118 5.02 -13.54 4.78
C SER A 118 4.72 -14.58 3.71
N GLU A 119 5.67 -15.47 3.41
CA GLU A 119 5.46 -16.56 2.44
C GLU A 119 4.27 -17.44 2.82
N GLU A 120 4.15 -17.79 4.11
CA GLU A 120 3.04 -18.59 4.64
C GLU A 120 1.70 -17.85 4.54
N GLY A 121 1.68 -16.54 4.84
CA GLY A 121 0.49 -15.71 4.73
C GLY A 121 0.00 -15.55 3.29
N ILE A 122 0.91 -15.34 2.34
CA ILE A 122 0.60 -15.27 0.90
C ILE A 122 0.07 -16.60 0.42
N LYS A 123 0.76 -17.72 0.73
CA LYS A 123 0.31 -19.07 0.36
C LYS A 123 -1.09 -19.36 0.91
N SER A 124 -1.33 -19.06 2.18
CA SER A 124 -2.64 -19.24 2.83
C SER A 124 -3.73 -18.41 2.15
N SER A 125 -3.39 -17.20 1.70
CA SER A 125 -4.32 -16.32 0.99
C SER A 125 -4.63 -16.84 -0.42
N GLU A 126 -3.62 -17.30 -1.16
CA GLU A 126 -3.80 -17.93 -2.47
C GLU A 126 -4.67 -19.19 -2.36
N GLU A 127 -4.43 -20.04 -1.36
CA GLU A 127 -5.27 -21.22 -1.06
C GLU A 127 -6.71 -20.85 -0.68
N ALA A 128 -6.89 -19.78 0.11
CA ALA A 128 -8.22 -19.29 0.48
C ALA A 128 -9.01 -18.77 -0.72
N LEU A 129 -8.35 -18.09 -1.66
CA LEU A 129 -8.99 -17.62 -2.90
C LEU A 129 -9.50 -18.77 -3.79
N GLU A 130 -8.88 -19.94 -3.70
CA GLU A 130 -9.34 -21.15 -4.40
C GLU A 130 -10.63 -21.75 -3.82
N LEU A 131 -11.07 -21.31 -2.65
CA LEU A 131 -12.38 -21.67 -2.09
C LEU A 131 -13.52 -20.95 -2.83
N LEU A 132 -13.26 -19.76 -3.39
CA LEU A 132 -14.24 -18.99 -4.15
C LEU A 132 -14.31 -19.49 -5.60
N LYS A 133 -15.23 -20.42 -5.87
CA LYS A 133 -15.38 -21.11 -7.17
C LYS A 133 -16.65 -20.74 -7.92
N ALA A 134 -17.63 -20.14 -7.25
CA ALA A 134 -18.92 -19.90 -7.86
C ALA A 134 -18.87 -18.67 -8.80
N PRO A 135 -19.62 -18.66 -9.91
CA PRO A 135 -19.58 -17.55 -10.86
C PRO A 135 -19.92 -16.18 -10.26
N TYR A 136 -20.77 -16.13 -9.24
CA TYR A 136 -21.18 -14.90 -8.57
C TYR A 136 -20.10 -14.33 -7.61
N GLU A 137 -19.03 -15.08 -7.35
CA GLU A 137 -17.93 -14.69 -6.44
C GLU A 137 -16.78 -14.02 -7.18
N LYS A 138 -16.82 -14.06 -8.52
CA LYS A 138 -15.73 -13.66 -9.40
C LYS A 138 -15.20 -12.26 -9.09
N SER A 139 -16.10 -11.28 -8.92
CA SER A 139 -15.69 -9.89 -8.67
C SER A 139 -14.93 -9.73 -7.35
N ASP A 140 -15.38 -10.39 -6.28
CA ASP A 140 -14.74 -10.30 -4.97
C ASP A 140 -13.42 -11.09 -4.96
N LYS A 141 -13.38 -12.26 -5.60
CA LYS A 141 -12.14 -13.03 -5.81
C LYS A 141 -11.11 -12.20 -6.57
N GLU A 142 -11.50 -11.51 -7.63
CA GLU A 142 -10.60 -10.64 -8.41
C GLU A 142 -10.07 -9.47 -7.57
N ALA A 143 -10.93 -8.85 -6.76
CA ALA A 143 -10.52 -7.75 -5.86
C ALA A 143 -9.50 -8.23 -4.80
N LEU A 144 -9.76 -9.36 -4.15
CA LEU A 144 -8.86 -9.93 -3.16
C LEU A 144 -7.55 -10.45 -3.79
N ALA A 145 -7.63 -11.08 -4.96
CA ALA A 145 -6.45 -11.51 -5.71
C ALA A 145 -5.53 -10.34 -6.05
N LYS A 146 -6.09 -9.15 -6.35
CA LYS A 146 -5.29 -7.94 -6.55
C LYS A 146 -4.51 -7.55 -5.29
N GLN A 147 -5.13 -7.61 -4.12
CA GLN A 147 -4.47 -7.35 -2.84
C GLN A 147 -3.36 -8.36 -2.56
N VAL A 148 -3.66 -9.66 -2.67
CA VAL A 148 -2.69 -10.74 -2.46
C VAL A 148 -1.50 -10.61 -3.42
N ASN A 149 -1.75 -10.28 -4.69
CA ASN A 149 -0.70 -10.04 -5.66
C ASN A 149 0.16 -8.82 -5.29
N ALA A 150 -0.43 -7.74 -4.78
CA ALA A 150 0.33 -6.57 -4.31
C ALA A 150 1.22 -6.94 -3.11
N ASP A 151 0.70 -7.68 -2.13
CA ASP A 151 1.46 -8.14 -0.97
C ASP A 151 2.59 -9.10 -1.37
N LYS A 152 2.35 -9.96 -2.36
CA LYS A 152 3.38 -10.83 -2.95
C LYS A 152 4.52 -10.04 -3.59
N GLN A 153 4.20 -8.96 -4.32
CA GLN A 153 5.25 -8.08 -4.86
C GLN A 153 6.05 -7.40 -3.74
N ILE A 154 5.38 -6.93 -2.68
CA ILE A 154 6.07 -6.35 -1.50
C ILE A 154 7.03 -7.37 -0.88
N LEU A 155 6.61 -8.63 -0.73
CA LEU A 155 7.46 -9.69 -0.20
C LEU A 155 8.68 -9.95 -1.08
N ILE A 156 8.49 -10.04 -2.39
CA ILE A 156 9.58 -10.26 -3.36
C ILE A 156 10.61 -9.13 -3.27
N GLU A 157 10.17 -7.87 -3.21
CA GLU A 157 11.10 -6.74 -3.09
C GLU A 157 11.85 -6.75 -1.76
N ARG A 158 11.20 -7.09 -0.64
CA ARG A 158 11.88 -7.26 0.66
C ARG A 158 12.93 -8.37 0.62
N GLN A 159 12.65 -9.47 -0.07
CA GLN A 159 13.59 -10.58 -0.22
C GLN A 159 14.81 -10.18 -1.06
N LYS A 160 14.59 -9.47 -2.18
CA LYS A 160 15.68 -8.92 -2.99
C LYS A 160 16.56 -7.94 -2.21
N GLU A 161 15.94 -7.07 -1.42
CA GLU A 161 16.66 -6.13 -0.55
C GLU A 161 17.50 -6.87 0.49
N ALA A 162 16.92 -7.87 1.16
CA ALA A 162 17.63 -8.69 2.15
C ALA A 162 18.81 -9.46 1.51
N GLU A 163 18.62 -10.01 0.31
CA GLU A 163 19.70 -10.68 -0.43
C GLU A 163 20.82 -9.71 -0.83
N LEU A 164 20.47 -8.51 -1.30
CA LEU A 164 21.45 -7.46 -1.60
C LEU A 164 22.26 -7.08 -0.36
N ILE A 165 21.59 -6.85 0.78
CA ILE A 165 22.25 -6.54 2.05
C ILE A 165 23.21 -7.67 2.45
N ALA A 166 22.75 -8.92 2.40
CA ALA A 166 23.57 -10.09 2.74
C ALA A 166 24.79 -10.20 1.81
N ASN A 167 24.63 -9.95 0.52
CA ASN A 167 25.72 -9.96 -0.45
C ASN A 167 26.77 -8.87 -0.15
N VAL A 168 26.33 -7.65 0.17
CA VAL A 168 27.23 -6.56 0.57
C VAL A 168 27.95 -6.91 1.87
N GLN A 169 27.23 -7.40 2.89
CA GLN A 169 27.83 -7.84 4.16
C GLN A 169 28.88 -8.94 3.94
N ASN A 170 28.59 -9.94 3.12
CA ASN A 170 29.52 -11.01 2.78
C ASN A 170 30.75 -10.49 2.01
N GLN A 171 30.57 -9.56 1.07
CA GLN A 171 31.66 -8.95 0.29
C GLN A 171 32.69 -8.23 1.18
N TYR A 172 32.23 -7.63 2.28
CA TYR A 172 33.05 -6.86 3.22
C TYR A 172 33.32 -7.58 4.55
N ALA A 173 32.94 -8.85 4.67
CA ALA A 173 33.18 -9.64 5.87
C ALA A 173 34.67 -9.63 6.25
N ASN A 174 34.95 -9.35 7.53
CA ASN A 174 36.29 -9.26 8.11
C ASN A 174 37.20 -8.16 7.53
N LYS A 175 36.67 -7.19 6.78
CA LYS A 175 37.44 -6.02 6.32
C LYS A 175 37.25 -4.86 7.29
N LYS A 176 38.32 -4.09 7.53
CA LYS A 176 38.22 -2.79 8.18
C LYS A 176 37.68 -1.78 7.17
N LEU A 177 36.55 -1.15 7.46
CA LEU A 177 35.88 -0.22 6.56
C LEU A 177 36.07 1.22 7.03
N ILE A 178 36.13 2.15 6.08
CA ILE A 178 36.17 3.58 6.36
C ILE A 178 35.48 4.37 5.25
N ALA A 179 34.73 5.40 5.63
CA ALA A 179 34.06 6.30 4.69
C ALA A 179 34.68 7.70 4.75
N LEU A 180 35.26 8.15 3.63
CA LEU A 180 35.65 9.55 3.46
C LEU A 180 34.45 10.35 2.99
N THR A 181 34.16 11.45 3.68
CA THR A 181 33.00 12.29 3.38
C THR A 181 33.38 13.77 3.22
N PHE A 182 32.72 14.47 2.31
CA PHE A 182 33.00 15.85 1.97
C PHE A 182 31.74 16.71 2.01
N ASP A 183 31.77 17.79 2.78
CA ASP A 183 30.66 18.72 2.96
C ASP A 183 30.89 20.03 2.18
N ASP A 184 29.80 20.79 2.00
CA ASP A 184 29.70 22.16 1.44
C ASP A 184 29.86 22.31 -0.08
N GLY A 185 30.32 21.27 -0.77
CA GLY A 185 30.47 21.25 -2.22
C GLY A 185 29.14 21.25 -3.01
N PRO A 186 29.25 21.20 -4.35
CA PRO A 186 30.49 21.17 -5.12
C PRO A 186 31.12 22.56 -5.27
N ASN A 187 32.45 22.61 -5.29
CA ASN A 187 33.24 23.77 -5.66
C ASN A 187 33.93 23.52 -7.01
N PRO A 188 33.73 24.39 -8.02
CA PRO A 188 34.24 24.16 -9.37
C PRO A 188 35.77 24.12 -9.50
N ASN A 189 36.49 24.66 -8.51
CA ASN A 189 37.95 24.68 -8.54
C ASN A 189 38.57 23.45 -7.87
N THR A 190 37.94 22.89 -6.84
CA THR A 190 38.54 21.86 -5.97
C THR A 190 37.89 20.49 -6.10
N THR A 191 36.56 20.41 -6.22
CA THR A 191 35.84 19.12 -6.32
C THR A 191 36.29 18.28 -7.52
N PRO A 192 36.48 18.84 -8.75
CA PRO A 192 36.98 18.05 -9.88
C PRO A 192 38.38 17.43 -9.64
N GLN A 193 39.23 18.09 -8.85
CA GLN A 193 40.54 17.56 -8.50
C GLN A 193 40.40 16.33 -7.58
N LEU A 194 39.51 16.38 -6.59
CA LEU A 194 39.19 15.23 -5.74
C LEU A 194 38.64 14.06 -6.55
N LEU A 195 37.72 14.32 -7.48
CA LEU A 195 37.16 13.27 -8.34
C LEU A 195 38.25 12.54 -9.13
N LYS A 196 39.26 13.26 -9.60
CA LYS A 196 40.44 12.66 -10.23
C LYS A 196 41.24 11.80 -9.25
N ILE A 197 41.52 12.31 -8.04
CA ILE A 197 42.25 11.57 -7.00
C ILE A 197 41.54 10.26 -6.64
N PHE A 198 40.22 10.28 -6.45
CA PHE A 198 39.41 9.10 -6.14
C PHE A 198 39.39 8.08 -7.28
N SER A 199 39.28 8.56 -8.52
CA SER A 199 39.32 7.72 -9.72
C SER A 199 40.68 7.02 -9.86
N ASP A 200 41.78 7.77 -9.72
CA ASP A 200 43.15 7.25 -9.82
C ASP A 200 43.45 6.25 -8.69
N ALA A 201 42.92 6.50 -7.49
CA ALA A 201 43.08 5.62 -6.34
C ALA A 201 42.12 4.41 -6.34
N GLN A 202 41.13 4.40 -7.23
CA GLN A 202 40.04 3.40 -7.28
C GLN A 202 39.33 3.23 -5.94
N VAL A 203 39.02 4.34 -5.29
CA VAL A 203 38.30 4.34 -4.00
C VAL A 203 37.11 5.29 -4.07
N PRO A 204 35.94 4.92 -3.53
CA PRO A 204 34.78 5.79 -3.49
C PRO A 204 34.87 6.78 -2.32
N ALA A 205 34.07 7.85 -2.40
CA ALA A 205 33.75 8.76 -1.32
C ALA A 205 32.25 9.09 -1.29
N THR A 206 31.81 9.81 -0.25
CA THR A 206 30.46 10.38 -0.17
C THR A 206 30.52 11.90 -0.08
N PHE A 207 29.84 12.59 -1.00
CA PHE A 207 29.75 14.05 -1.03
C PHE A 207 28.38 14.49 -0.49
N PHE A 208 28.37 15.25 0.60
CA PHE A 208 27.17 15.92 1.11
C PHE A 208 27.12 17.32 0.50
N ALA A 209 26.35 17.46 -0.58
CA ALA A 209 26.31 18.67 -1.38
C ALA A 209 25.23 19.65 -0.90
N LEU A 210 25.55 20.94 -0.94
CA LEU A 210 24.56 22.00 -0.74
C LEU A 210 23.68 22.16 -1.98
N GLY A 211 22.36 22.25 -1.78
CA GLY A 211 21.39 22.42 -2.86
C GLY A 211 21.69 23.63 -3.74
N LYS A 212 22.10 24.75 -3.14
CA LYS A 212 22.50 25.96 -3.87
C LYS A 212 23.74 25.76 -4.75
N GLN A 213 24.72 24.98 -4.29
CA GLN A 213 25.92 24.68 -5.09
C GLN A 213 25.62 23.65 -6.18
N ALA A 214 24.79 22.65 -5.87
CA ALA A 214 24.28 21.69 -6.85
C ALA A 214 23.50 22.38 -7.97
N GLN A 215 22.73 23.44 -7.65
CA GLN A 215 22.03 24.26 -8.65
C GLN A 215 23.00 25.03 -9.55
N ALA A 216 24.09 25.56 -8.99
CA ALA A 216 25.07 26.34 -9.72
C ALA A 216 26.00 25.47 -10.59
N CYS A 217 26.34 24.26 -10.11
CA CYS A 217 27.29 23.35 -10.75
C CYS A 217 26.71 21.94 -10.94
N PRO A 218 25.56 21.76 -11.63
CA PRO A 218 24.88 20.47 -11.75
C PRO A 218 25.75 19.43 -12.49
N GLN A 219 26.63 19.87 -13.39
CA GLN A 219 27.56 18.98 -14.09
C GLN A 219 28.56 18.30 -13.14
N ILE A 220 28.96 18.96 -12.05
CA ILE A 220 29.92 18.40 -11.08
C ILE A 220 29.22 17.36 -10.20
N ILE A 221 27.99 17.65 -9.73
CA ILE A 221 27.15 16.68 -9.02
C ILE A 221 26.95 15.41 -9.85
N LYS A 222 26.66 15.58 -11.15
CA LYS A 222 26.51 14.45 -12.05
C LYS A 222 27.83 13.67 -12.18
N GLU A 223 28.95 14.37 -12.30
CA GLU A 223 30.27 13.76 -12.40
C GLU A 223 30.68 12.99 -11.13
N GLU A 224 30.36 13.52 -9.94
CA GLU A 224 30.56 12.82 -8.66
C GLU A 224 29.89 11.44 -8.71
N ALA A 225 28.61 11.40 -9.07
CA ALA A 225 27.82 10.17 -9.14
C ALA A 225 28.26 9.23 -10.27
N ASP A 226 28.55 9.76 -11.47
CA ASP A 226 28.97 8.96 -12.64
C ASP A 226 30.33 8.28 -12.42
N ARG A 227 31.20 8.85 -11.57
CA ARG A 227 32.49 8.26 -11.18
C ARG A 227 32.40 7.26 -10.02
N GLY A 228 31.19 6.88 -9.60
CA GLY A 228 30.96 5.86 -8.59
C GLY A 228 31.05 6.35 -7.14
N ASN A 229 31.05 7.67 -6.92
CA ASN A 229 30.90 8.23 -5.58
C ASN A 229 29.41 8.30 -5.20
N GLU A 230 29.15 8.40 -3.91
CA GLU A 230 27.82 8.71 -3.40
C GLU A 230 27.65 10.23 -3.30
N VAL A 231 26.46 10.73 -3.66
CA VAL A 231 26.09 12.13 -3.46
C VAL A 231 24.83 12.17 -2.60
N ALA A 232 24.88 12.94 -1.51
CA ALA A 232 23.84 13.10 -0.52
C ALA A 232 23.59 14.59 -0.23
N SER A 233 22.50 14.90 0.47
CA SER A 233 22.12 16.30 0.75
C SER A 233 22.85 16.87 1.98
N HIS A 234 23.34 18.10 1.88
CA HIS A 234 23.79 18.90 3.02
C HIS A 234 22.87 20.09 3.30
N THR A 235 21.57 19.96 2.99
CA THR A 235 20.57 21.05 2.99
C THR A 235 20.77 22.05 1.85
N TRP A 236 19.92 23.09 1.79
CA TRP A 236 19.91 24.03 0.67
C TRP A 236 20.98 25.11 0.82
N ASP A 237 21.03 25.79 1.97
CA ASP A 237 21.87 26.99 2.20
C ASP A 237 22.65 26.93 3.53
N HIS A 238 22.91 25.73 4.07
CA HIS A 238 23.74 25.50 5.26
C HIS A 238 23.23 26.17 6.55
N LYS A 239 21.91 26.31 6.69
CA LYS A 239 21.30 26.89 7.91
C LYS A 239 21.29 25.89 9.05
N ASP A 240 21.41 26.38 10.28
CA ASP A 240 21.22 25.55 11.46
C ASP A 240 19.73 25.19 11.60
N LEU A 241 19.40 23.94 11.28
CA LEU A 241 18.04 23.45 11.16
C LEU A 241 17.24 23.59 12.46
N VAL A 242 17.88 23.47 13.63
CA VAL A 242 17.17 23.53 14.91
C VAL A 242 16.65 24.93 15.24
N THR A 243 17.17 25.96 14.55
CA THR A 243 16.75 27.36 14.70
C THR A 243 15.56 27.74 13.80
N LEU A 244 15.20 26.87 12.87
CA LEU A 244 14.18 27.12 11.86
C LEU A 244 12.81 26.58 12.27
N SER A 245 11.75 27.09 11.63
CA SER A 245 10.41 26.49 11.75
C SER A 245 10.35 25.13 11.04
N PRO A 246 9.38 24.23 11.37
CA PRO A 246 9.23 22.94 10.70
C PRO A 246 9.12 23.04 9.17
N ASP A 247 8.36 24.00 8.65
CA ASP A 247 8.24 24.20 7.20
C ASP A 247 9.57 24.61 6.55
N GLN A 248 10.35 25.47 7.24
CA GLN A 248 11.67 25.89 6.78
C GLN A 248 12.68 24.74 6.85
N GLN A 249 12.64 23.92 7.91
CA GLN A 249 13.44 22.69 8.02
C GLN A 249 13.17 21.75 6.85
N LYS A 250 11.89 21.47 6.59
CA LYS A 250 11.47 20.63 5.47
C LYS A 250 11.95 21.20 4.14
N GLN A 251 11.79 22.51 3.93
CA GLN A 251 12.22 23.17 2.71
C GLN A 251 13.74 23.05 2.47
N GLU A 252 14.56 23.30 3.50
CA GLU A 252 16.02 23.18 3.42
C GLU A 252 16.46 21.75 3.07
N ILE A 253 15.84 20.73 3.68
CA ILE A 253 16.20 19.33 3.48
C ILE A 253 15.70 18.81 2.12
N GLU A 254 14.39 18.92 1.87
CA GLU A 254 13.75 18.26 0.73
C GLU A 254 14.08 18.95 -0.59
N SER A 255 14.24 20.27 -0.63
CA SER A 255 14.55 20.98 -1.89
C SER A 255 15.92 20.57 -2.43
N ALA A 256 16.92 20.45 -1.53
CA ALA A 256 18.25 20.00 -1.90
C ALA A 256 18.24 18.53 -2.34
N ASN A 257 17.58 17.67 -1.56
CA ASN A 257 17.46 16.25 -1.87
C ASN A 257 16.78 16.00 -3.24
N GLN A 258 15.66 16.68 -3.52
CA GLN A 258 14.95 16.57 -4.80
C GLN A 258 15.80 17.00 -5.99
N LEU A 259 16.57 18.09 -5.84
CA LEU A 259 17.46 18.57 -6.89
C LEU A 259 18.59 17.57 -7.16
N ILE A 260 19.26 17.09 -6.11
CA ILE A 260 20.36 16.12 -6.23
C ILE A 260 19.86 14.81 -6.84
N ASN A 261 18.70 14.30 -6.40
CA ASN A 261 18.03 13.16 -7.01
C ASN A 261 17.80 13.35 -8.50
N LYS A 262 17.28 14.52 -8.89
CA LYS A 262 17.02 14.85 -10.30
C LYS A 262 18.31 14.88 -11.14
N ILE A 263 19.40 15.44 -10.62
CA ILE A 263 20.66 15.55 -11.36
C ILE A 263 21.34 14.18 -11.50
N THR A 264 21.37 13.40 -10.43
CA THR A 264 22.09 12.13 -10.37
C THR A 264 21.29 10.96 -10.94
N GLY A 265 19.97 11.05 -10.96
CA GLY A 265 19.08 9.93 -11.29
C GLY A 265 19.13 8.79 -10.26
N LYS A 266 19.65 9.05 -9.06
CA LYS A 266 19.74 8.10 -7.95
C LYS A 266 18.60 8.32 -6.97
N ASN A 267 18.41 7.38 -6.06
CA ASN A 267 17.54 7.52 -4.89
C ASN A 267 18.40 7.90 -3.67
N VAL A 268 18.55 9.20 -3.45
CA VAL A 268 19.26 9.78 -2.30
C VAL A 268 18.39 9.63 -1.06
N THR A 269 18.90 8.87 -0.10
CA THR A 269 18.24 8.54 1.17
C THR A 269 18.92 9.16 2.39
N LEU A 270 20.09 9.77 2.19
CA LEU A 270 20.92 10.33 3.24
C LEU A 270 20.96 11.85 3.16
N PHE A 271 21.03 12.50 4.33
CA PHE A 271 21.43 13.88 4.45
C PHE A 271 22.34 14.07 5.66
N ARG A 272 23.17 15.11 5.64
CA ARG A 272 23.93 15.54 6.81
C ARG A 272 23.40 16.89 7.27
N PRO A 273 22.94 17.04 8.52
CA PRO A 273 22.54 18.33 9.03
C PRO A 273 23.77 19.24 9.22
N PRO A 274 23.72 20.51 8.77
CA PRO A 274 24.77 21.49 9.05
C PRO A 274 25.14 21.52 10.53
N TYR A 275 26.43 21.65 10.81
CA TYR A 275 27.01 21.67 12.17
C TYR A 275 26.75 20.39 12.99
N GLY A 276 26.24 19.31 12.37
CA GLY A 276 25.77 18.12 13.08
C GLY A 276 24.52 18.37 13.93
N SER A 277 23.82 19.48 13.71
CA SER A 277 22.74 19.99 14.56
C SER A 277 21.37 19.40 14.17
N TYR A 278 20.78 18.59 15.05
CA TYR A 278 19.48 17.98 14.82
C TYR A 278 18.66 17.83 16.12
N ASN A 279 17.35 17.68 15.96
CA ASN A 279 16.43 17.31 17.03
C ASN A 279 15.22 16.54 16.46
N LYS A 280 14.27 16.14 17.32
CA LYS A 280 13.07 15.41 16.88
C LYS A 280 12.22 16.16 15.85
N SER A 281 12.18 17.51 15.91
CA SER A 281 11.45 18.31 14.92
C SER A 281 12.08 18.17 13.54
N VAL A 282 13.42 18.28 13.45
CA VAL A 282 14.16 18.16 12.20
C VAL A 282 13.94 16.77 11.58
N LEU A 283 14.12 15.71 12.36
CA LEU A 283 13.99 14.33 11.87
C LEU A 283 12.57 14.00 11.40
N SER A 284 11.53 14.60 11.99
CA SER A 284 10.14 14.36 11.56
C SER A 284 9.74 15.08 10.28
N GLN A 285 10.59 15.98 9.74
CA GLN A 285 10.30 16.70 8.50
C GLN A 285 10.62 15.93 7.21
N THR A 286 11.30 14.78 7.33
CA THR A 286 11.83 14.04 6.18
C THR A 286 11.72 12.53 6.40
N ASN A 287 11.86 11.73 5.33
CA ASN A 287 12.07 10.28 5.41
C ASN A 287 13.54 9.89 5.20
N LEU A 288 14.44 10.86 5.04
CA LEU A 288 15.88 10.62 4.92
C LEU A 288 16.49 10.24 6.28
N SER A 289 17.67 9.63 6.23
CA SER A 289 18.50 9.36 7.41
C SER A 289 19.54 10.46 7.58
N ALA A 290 19.72 10.94 8.81
CA ALA A 290 20.76 11.89 9.13
C ALA A 290 22.11 11.17 9.34
N VAL A 291 23.18 11.73 8.79
CA VAL A 291 24.53 11.17 8.91
C VAL A 291 25.47 12.23 9.45
N ASN A 292 26.03 12.00 10.63
CA ASN A 292 27.12 12.76 11.22
C ASN A 292 28.45 12.03 10.98
N TRP A 293 29.40 12.16 11.90
CA TRP A 293 30.75 11.60 11.79
C TRP A 293 31.30 11.19 13.15
N THR A 294 32.25 10.27 13.18
CA THR A 294 33.06 9.95 14.37
C THR A 294 34.41 10.64 14.34
N VAL A 295 34.91 11.02 13.17
CA VAL A 295 36.23 11.64 12.98
C VAL A 295 36.09 13.00 12.30
N ASP A 296 36.33 14.07 13.05
CA ASP A 296 36.45 15.43 12.51
C ASP A 296 37.92 15.73 12.19
N THR A 297 38.23 16.02 10.93
CA THR A 297 39.60 16.38 10.53
C THR A 297 40.00 17.79 10.93
N ASN A 298 39.04 18.63 11.32
CA ASN A 298 39.19 20.06 11.58
C ASN A 298 39.82 20.83 10.42
N ASP A 299 39.71 20.31 9.19
CA ASP A 299 40.29 20.91 8.00
C ASP A 299 39.83 22.35 7.74
N TRP A 300 38.59 22.67 8.11
CA TRP A 300 38.02 24.02 8.11
C TRP A 300 38.78 25.02 9.02
N ARG A 301 39.51 24.54 10.04
CA ARG A 301 40.34 25.38 10.94
C ARG A 301 41.73 25.65 10.41
N TYR A 302 42.23 24.82 9.48
CA TYR A 302 43.60 24.89 9.01
C TYR A 302 43.70 25.61 7.65
N ARG A 303 44.96 25.78 7.20
CA ARG A 303 45.31 26.31 5.88
C ARG A 303 46.39 25.46 5.18
N THR A 304 46.70 24.29 5.74
CA THR A 304 47.71 23.33 5.24
C THR A 304 47.21 21.89 5.45
N SER A 305 47.70 20.96 4.64
CA SER A 305 47.24 19.56 4.62
C SER A 305 47.81 18.70 5.75
N ALA A 306 49.00 19.00 6.26
CA ALA A 306 49.67 18.21 7.29
C ALA A 306 48.82 17.94 8.55
N PRO A 307 48.17 18.94 9.20
CA PRO A 307 47.33 18.67 10.36
C PRO A 307 46.08 17.83 10.02
N VAL A 308 45.53 17.98 8.80
CA VAL A 308 44.40 17.18 8.31
C VAL A 308 44.78 15.70 8.22
N VAL A 309 45.92 15.41 7.58
CA VAL A 309 46.46 14.04 7.47
C VAL A 309 46.74 13.45 8.86
N GLN A 310 47.29 14.26 9.76
CA GLN A 310 47.59 13.82 11.13
C GLN A 310 46.33 13.45 11.89
N ASN A 311 45.29 14.29 11.85
CA ASN A 311 44.04 14.03 12.55
C ASN A 311 43.37 12.75 12.05
N VAL A 312 43.32 12.52 10.73
CA VAL A 312 42.81 11.25 10.19
C VAL A 312 43.64 10.07 10.69
N SER A 313 44.97 10.17 10.63
CA SER A 313 45.85 9.08 11.04
C SER A 313 45.75 8.76 12.54
N THR A 314 45.47 9.77 13.37
CA THR A 314 45.32 9.61 14.83
C THR A 314 43.98 9.02 15.21
N TYR A 315 42.89 9.41 14.54
CA TYR A 315 41.54 9.08 14.97
C TYR A 315 40.83 8.03 14.10
N ALA A 316 41.42 7.58 12.99
CA ALA A 316 40.82 6.54 12.16
C ALA A 316 40.65 5.21 12.91
N HIS A 317 39.43 4.70 12.90
CA HIS A 317 39.06 3.37 13.40
C HIS A 317 38.21 2.64 12.35
N ASP A 318 38.06 1.33 12.52
CA ASP A 318 37.10 0.55 11.73
C ASP A 318 35.70 1.11 11.94
N GLY A 319 34.98 1.36 10.85
CA GLY A 319 33.65 1.94 10.90
C GLY A 319 33.60 3.46 10.94
N ALA A 320 34.74 4.15 10.86
CA ALA A 320 34.76 5.60 10.93
C ALA A 320 34.13 6.26 9.69
N ILE A 321 33.33 7.30 9.95
CA ILE A 321 32.91 8.30 8.96
C ILE A 321 33.76 9.54 9.21
N ILE A 322 34.58 9.91 8.22
CA ILE A 322 35.53 11.02 8.31
C ILE A 322 34.91 12.27 7.67
N LEU A 323 34.76 13.34 8.45
CA LEU A 323 34.32 14.66 7.98
C LEU A 323 35.49 15.47 7.39
N MET A 324 35.33 15.89 6.14
CA MET A 324 36.19 16.85 5.44
C MET A 324 35.30 17.82 4.65
N HIS A 325 35.90 18.86 4.08
CA HIS A 325 35.23 19.86 3.24
C HIS A 325 35.97 19.98 1.90
N ASP A 326 35.29 19.75 0.78
CA ASP A 326 35.91 19.79 -0.55
C ASP A 326 36.07 21.20 -1.11
N ILE A 327 35.68 22.23 -0.36
CA ILE A 327 35.79 23.64 -0.74
C ILE A 327 37.15 24.27 -0.44
N HIS A 328 38.11 23.49 0.08
CA HIS A 328 39.44 23.93 0.51
C HIS A 328 40.57 23.16 -0.17
N GLN A 329 41.52 23.86 -0.78
CA GLN A 329 42.63 23.21 -1.50
C GLN A 329 43.50 22.35 -0.57
N TRP A 330 43.75 22.78 0.68
CA TRP A 330 44.53 21.97 1.63
C TRP A 330 43.82 20.68 2.05
N SER A 331 42.49 20.64 2.01
CA SER A 331 41.72 19.40 2.22
C SER A 331 41.91 18.45 1.05
N VAL A 332 41.84 18.98 -0.19
CA VAL A 332 42.13 18.21 -1.42
C VAL A 332 43.55 17.64 -1.40
N ASP A 333 44.54 18.47 -1.08
CA ASP A 333 45.96 18.09 -1.05
C ASP A 333 46.28 17.04 0.02
N ALA A 334 45.44 16.91 1.07
CA ALA A 334 45.61 15.90 2.12
C ALA A 334 45.18 14.49 1.66
N VAL A 335 44.20 14.40 0.75
CA VAL A 335 43.53 13.13 0.40
C VAL A 335 44.48 12.05 -0.13
N PRO A 336 45.46 12.33 -1.03
CA PRO A 336 46.36 11.28 -1.52
C PRO A 336 47.16 10.60 -0.39
N GLN A 337 47.64 11.38 0.58
CA GLN A 337 48.39 10.86 1.72
C GLN A 337 47.48 10.12 2.71
N ILE A 338 46.25 10.61 2.94
CA ILE A 338 45.23 9.92 3.75
C ILE A 338 44.93 8.53 3.16
N ILE A 339 44.64 8.46 1.85
CA ILE A 339 44.35 7.20 1.16
C ILE A 339 45.53 6.23 1.32
N LYS A 340 46.75 6.70 1.08
CA LYS A 340 47.96 5.89 1.22
C LYS A 340 48.12 5.34 2.65
N ASN A 341 47.97 6.19 3.67
CA ASN A 341 48.12 5.80 5.07
C ASN A 341 47.08 4.75 5.49
N LEU A 342 45.81 4.97 5.14
CA LEU A 342 44.73 4.07 5.53
C LEU A 342 44.78 2.74 4.78
N LYS A 343 45.13 2.73 3.48
CA LYS A 343 45.38 1.49 2.74
C LYS A 343 46.51 0.68 3.38
N ALA A 344 47.60 1.33 3.79
CA ALA A 344 48.71 0.66 4.48
C ALA A 344 48.31 0.06 5.83
N GLN A 345 47.23 0.56 6.46
CA GLN A 345 46.64 0.04 7.69
C GLN A 345 45.52 -0.99 7.46
N GLY A 346 45.33 -1.42 6.21
CA GLY A 346 44.35 -2.44 5.84
C GLY A 346 42.90 -1.96 5.72
N TYR A 347 42.66 -0.65 5.65
CA TYR A 347 41.31 -0.13 5.45
C TYR A 347 40.83 -0.29 4.01
N THR A 348 39.56 -0.65 3.87
CA THR A 348 38.80 -0.62 2.63
C THR A 348 37.90 0.60 2.62
N PHE A 349 38.03 1.42 1.58
CA PHE A 349 37.22 2.61 1.40
C PHE A 349 35.85 2.25 0.83
N VAL A 350 34.80 2.81 1.43
CA VAL A 350 33.42 2.58 1.05
C VAL A 350 32.63 3.89 1.10
N THR A 351 31.50 3.95 0.43
CA THR A 351 30.52 5.03 0.63
C THR A 351 29.83 4.88 1.99
N VAL A 352 29.19 5.93 2.50
CA VAL A 352 28.40 5.87 3.73
C VAL A 352 27.27 4.85 3.60
N SER A 353 26.49 4.83 2.51
CA SER A 353 25.44 3.82 2.35
C SER A 353 25.97 2.39 2.40
N THR A 354 27.14 2.12 1.81
CA THR A 354 27.78 0.81 1.88
C THR A 354 28.19 0.48 3.31
N LEU A 355 28.79 1.44 4.02
CA LEU A 355 29.19 1.28 5.42
C LEU A 355 27.99 0.92 6.31
N LEU A 356 26.89 1.67 6.19
CA LEU A 356 25.66 1.44 6.95
C LEU A 356 24.96 0.14 6.55
N THR A 357 25.08 -0.29 5.29
CA THR A 357 24.60 -1.60 4.85
C THR A 357 25.34 -2.72 5.57
N VAL A 358 26.68 -2.63 5.63
CA VAL A 358 27.50 -3.64 6.31
C VAL A 358 27.22 -3.66 7.81
N GLN A 359 27.12 -2.49 8.44
CA GLN A 359 27.00 -2.38 9.89
C GLN A 359 25.59 -2.61 10.42
N ASP A 360 24.59 -1.99 9.78
CA ASP A 360 23.23 -1.84 10.33
C ASP A 360 22.14 -2.47 9.45
N GLY A 361 22.53 -3.12 8.33
CA GLY A 361 21.60 -3.64 7.34
C GLY A 361 20.93 -2.55 6.50
N GLY A 362 21.55 -1.37 6.43
CA GLY A 362 21.08 -0.23 5.67
C GLY A 362 20.59 0.93 6.55
N ALA A 363 20.49 2.11 5.93
CA ALA A 363 19.99 3.30 6.61
C ALA A 363 18.47 3.24 6.74
N LYS A 364 17.96 3.55 7.94
CA LYS A 364 16.52 3.60 8.24
C LYS A 364 16.06 5.05 8.31
N ALA A 365 14.88 5.31 7.75
CA ALA A 365 14.28 6.63 7.74
C ALA A 365 14.28 7.26 9.15
N GLN A 366 14.58 8.57 9.22
CA GLN A 366 14.52 9.38 10.45
C GLN A 366 15.47 8.94 11.57
N GLN A 367 16.42 8.06 11.29
CA GLN A 367 17.49 7.70 12.21
C GLN A 367 18.74 8.57 11.99
N VAL A 368 19.62 8.58 12.99
CA VAL A 368 20.89 9.32 12.95
C VAL A 368 22.06 8.35 13.10
N TYR A 369 23.04 8.47 12.22
CA TYR A 369 24.22 7.61 12.18
C TYR A 369 25.50 8.44 12.35
N PHE A 370 26.47 7.94 13.11
CA PHE A 370 27.78 8.59 13.29
C PHE A 370 28.94 7.81 12.66
N GLY A 371 28.75 6.53 12.37
CA GLY A 371 29.84 5.55 12.27
C GLY A 371 29.98 4.78 13.60
N ARG A 372 30.64 3.62 13.58
CA ARG A 372 30.83 2.76 14.76
C ARG A 372 32.21 2.89 15.36
#